data_AF-A0A382IUN0-F1
#
_entry.id   AF-A0A382IUN0-F1
#
_cell.length_a   1.000
_cell.length_b   1.000
_cell.length_c   1.000
_cell.angle_alpha   90.00
_cell.angle_beta   90.00
_cell.angle_gamma   90.00
#
_symmetry.space_group_name_H-M   'P 1'
#
loop_
_entity.id
_entity.type
_entity.pdbx_description
1 polymer ?
#
loop_
_entity_poly.entity_id
_entity_poly.type
_entity_poly.pdbx_seq_one_letter_code
_entity_poly.pdbx_strand_id
1 'polypeptide(L)' 'MEENKTFTITYTKLNGESVTRKGKWTDKCKEHIAKAGHACLTYLDLDADGYRTATNKITPWSIK' A
#
# COMPACT_ATOMS: atom_id res chain seq x y z
N MET A 1 7.15 6.43 -6.04
CA MET A 1 6.22 7.55 -6.31
C MET A 1 6.88 8.89 -5.99
N GLU A 2 6.30 10.01 -6.44
CA GLU A 2 6.77 11.36 -6.08
C GLU A 2 6.38 11.71 -4.64
N GLU A 3 7.25 12.45 -3.94
CA GLU A 3 7.00 12.88 -2.55
C GLU A 3 5.75 13.78 -2.45
N ASN A 4 5.00 13.63 -1.35
CA ASN A 4 3.73 14.32 -1.08
C ASN A 4 2.57 14.01 -2.04
N LYS A 5 2.76 13.11 -3.01
CA LYS A 5 1.70 12.70 -3.92
C LYS A 5 0.64 11.86 -3.21
N THR A 6 -0.61 12.25 -3.36
CA THR A 6 -1.76 11.44 -2.93
C THR A 6 -2.19 10.52 -4.05
N PHE A 7 -2.59 9.30 -3.71
CA PHE A 7 -3.01 8.28 -4.66
C PHE A 7 -4.11 7.42 -4.05
N THR A 8 -4.84 6.71 -4.91
CA THR A 8 -5.80 5.71 -4.44
C THR A 8 -5.22 4.33 -4.67
N ILE A 9 -5.15 3.52 -3.62
CA ILE A 9 -4.64 2.15 -3.68
C ILE A 9 -5.75 1.15 -3.39
N THR A 10 -5.85 0.13 -4.24
CA THR A 10 -6.73 -1.01 -4.05
C THR A 10 -5.89 -2.28 -3.90
N TYR A 11 -6.12 -3.05 -2.85
CA TYR A 11 -5.41 -4.32 -2.58
C TYR A 11 -6.29 -5.29 -1.80
N THR A 12 -5.94 -6.58 -1.85
CA THR A 12 -6.63 -7.62 -1.07
C THR A 12 -5.90 -7.87 0.25
N LYS A 13 -6.64 -7.77 1.36
CA LYS A 13 -6.17 -8.09 2.71
C LYS A 13 -5.95 -9.60 2.86
N LEU A 14 -5.23 -10.01 3.90
CA LEU A 14 -5.00 -11.43 4.20
C LEU A 14 -6.28 -12.25 4.43
N ASN A 15 -7.39 -11.60 4.78
CA ASN A 15 -8.71 -12.23 4.94
C ASN A 15 -9.49 -12.39 3.61
N GLY A 16 -8.89 -12.04 2.46
CA GLY A 16 -9.52 -12.13 1.14
C GLY A 16 -10.39 -10.94 0.75
N GLU A 17 -10.57 -9.96 1.64
CA GLU A 17 -11.36 -8.76 1.34
C GLU A 17 -10.55 -7.75 0.52
N SER A 18 -11.12 -7.31 -0.59
CA SER A 18 -10.56 -6.21 -1.40
C SER A 18 -10.96 -4.87 -0.79
N VAL A 19 -9.95 -4.03 -0.55
CA VAL A 19 -10.15 -2.69 0.02
C VAL A 19 -9.51 -1.62 -0.85
N THR A 20 -10.15 -0.46 -0.87
CA THR A 20 -9.66 0.75 -1.53
C THR A 20 -9.42 1.81 -0.46
N ARG A 21 -8.23 2.43 -0.49
CA ARG A 21 -7.80 3.44 0.49
C ARG A 21 -7.14 4.62 -0.20
N LYS A 22 -7.21 5.79 0.44
CA LYS A 22 -6.44 6.96 0.02
C LYS A 22 -5.08 6.95 0.71
N GLY A 23 -4.03 6.84 -0.10
CA GLY A 23 -2.65 6.88 0.35
C GLY A 23 -2.00 8.23 0.07
N LYS A 24 -1.01 8.59 0.88
CA LYS A 24 -0.05 9.65 0.58
C LYS A 24 1.36 9.09 0.62
N TRP A 25 2.15 9.43 -0.40
CA TRP A 25 3.56 9.10 -0.45
C TRP A 25 4.35 10.14 0.36
N THR A 26 5.16 9.66 1.30
CA THR A 26 5.97 10.48 2.21
C THR A 26 7.41 9.94 2.21
N ASP A 27 8.33 10.68 2.80
CA ASP A 27 9.73 10.29 3.04
C ASP A 27 9.87 8.91 3.75
N LYS A 28 8.92 8.56 4.62
CA LYS A 28 8.89 7.28 5.35
C LYS A 28 8.30 6.12 4.54
N CYS A 29 7.77 6.39 3.35
CA CYS A 29 7.20 5.36 2.49
C CYS A 29 8.30 4.56 1.79
N LYS A 30 8.04 3.26 1.57
CA LYS A 30 9.03 2.38 0.96
C LYS A 30 8.39 1.24 0.19
N GLU A 31 9.07 0.84 -0.87
CA GLU A 31 8.80 -0.35 -1.66
C GLU A 31 9.92 -1.37 -1.42
N HIS A 32 9.56 -2.60 -1.08
CA HIS A 32 10.53 -3.67 -0.88
C HIS A 32 9.91 -5.03 -1.16
N ILE A 33 10.76 -6.03 -1.37
CA ILE A 33 10.34 -7.43 -1.45
C ILE A 33 10.54 -8.06 -0.06
N ALA A 34 9.47 -8.61 0.50
CA ALA A 34 9.53 -9.35 1.76
C ALA A 34 10.35 -10.64 1.57
N LYS A 35 10.90 -11.20 2.65
CA LYS A 35 11.64 -12.48 2.61
C LYS A 35 10.83 -13.63 1.98
N ALA A 36 9.50 -13.56 2.06
CA ALA A 36 8.57 -14.52 1.46
C ALA A 36 8.39 -14.34 -0.07
N GLY A 37 9.09 -13.39 -0.70
CA GLY A 37 9.02 -13.14 -2.15
C GLY A 37 7.88 -12.23 -2.59
N HIS A 38 7.04 -11.74 -1.68
CA HIS A 38 5.94 -10.82 -1.98
C HIS A 38 6.44 -9.37 -1.97
N ALA A 39 6.01 -8.59 -2.95
CA ALA A 39 6.22 -7.15 -2.95
C ALA A 39 5.39 -6.51 -1.85
N CYS A 40 5.92 -5.44 -1.25
CA CYS A 40 5.33 -4.70 -0.15
C CYS A 40 5.50 -3.20 -0.39
N LEU A 41 4.40 -2.45 -0.27
CA LEU A 41 4.33 -1.00 -0.44
C LEU A 41 3.84 -0.37 0.86
N THR A 42 4.73 0.33 1.56
CA THR A 42 4.38 1.08 2.77
C THR A 42 3.98 2.50 2.40
N TYR A 43 2.79 2.93 2.82
CA TYR A 43 2.23 4.25 2.52
C TYR A 43 1.50 4.85 3.72
N LEU A 44 1.33 6.18 3.75
CA LEU A 44 0.50 6.85 4.76
C LEU A 44 -0.97 6.72 4.36
N ASP A 45 -1.77 6.04 5.16
CA ASP A 45 -3.22 5.90 4.99
C ASP A 45 -3.90 7.16 5.53
N LEU A 46 -4.56 7.92 4.65
CA LEU A 46 -5.27 9.15 4.99
C LEU A 46 -6.64 8.87 5.63
N ASP A 47 -7.19 7.68 5.47
CA ASP A 47 -8.47 7.28 6.07
C ASP A 47 -8.29 6.79 7.51
N ALA A 48 -7.10 6.28 7.85
CA ALA A 48 -6.78 5.70 9.16
C ALA A 48 -5.68 6.46 9.94
N ASP A 49 -5.21 7.60 9.41
CA ASP A 49 -4.17 8.48 9.96
C ASP A 49 -2.93 7.71 10.46
N GLY A 50 -2.38 6.83 9.61
CA GLY A 50 -1.26 5.96 9.99
C GLY A 50 -0.63 5.21 8.82
N TYR A 51 0.58 4.69 9.01
CA TYR A 51 1.28 3.93 7.97
C TYR A 51 0.73 2.52 7.80
N ARG A 52 0.46 2.13 6.55
CA ARG A 52 0.04 0.77 6.18
C ARG A 52 0.94 0.18 5.11
N THR A 53 0.94 -1.14 5.07
CA THR A 53 1.66 -1.90 4.05
C THR A 53 0.67 -2.69 3.20
N ALA A 54 0.54 -2.33 1.92
CA ALA A 54 -0.11 -3.19 0.94
C ALA A 54 0.88 -4.27 0.48
N THR A 55 0.39 -5.49 0.26
CA THR A 55 1.20 -6.62 -0.20
C THR A 55 0.53 -7.28 -1.40
N ASN A 56 1.32 -7.84 -2.32
CA ASN A 56 0.79 -8.55 -3.48
C ASN A 56 0.60 -10.05 -3.20
N LYS A 57 0.56 -10.43 -1.92
CA LYS A 57 0.52 -11.82 -1.48
C LYS A 57 -0.73 -12.56 -1.97
N ILE A 58 -1.89 -11.88 -1.98
CA ILE A 58 -3.13 -12.46 -2.51
C ILE A 58 -3.37 -11.99 -3.94
N THR A 59 -3.40 -10.66 -4.16
CA THR A 59 -3.56 -10.06 -5.49
C THR A 59 -2.59 -8.89 -5.63
N PRO A 60 -2.12 -8.59 -6.86
CA PRO A 60 -1.41 -7.34 -7.13
C PRO A 60 -2.26 -6.13 -6.71
N TRP A 61 -1.66 -5.16 -6.04
CA TRP A 61 -2.33 -3.89 -5.78
C TRP A 61 -2.39 -3.04 -7.05
N SER A 62 -3.42 -2.20 -7.15
CA SER A 62 -3.57 -1.21 -8.21
C SER A 62 -3.53 0.19 -7.61
N ILE A 63 -2.79 1.10 -8.24
CA ILE A 63 -2.68 2.50 -7.83
C ILE A 63 -3.25 3.36 -8.97
N LYS A 64 -4.10 4.31 -8.61
CA LYS A 64 -4.66 5.34 -9.50
C LYS A 64 -4.35 6.73 -8.99
#